data_AF-A0ABD0YEJ4-F1
#
_entry.id   AF-A0ABD0YEJ4-F1
#
_cell.length_a   1.000
_cell.length_b   1.000
_cell.length_c   1.000
_cell.angle_alpha   90.00
_cell.angle_beta   90.00
_cell.angle_gamma   90.00
#
_symmetry.space_group_name_H-M   'P 1'
#
loop_
_entity.id
_entity.type
_entity.pdbx_description
1 polymer ?
#
loop_
_entity_poly.entity_id
_entity_poly.type
_entity_poly.pdbx_seq_one_letter_code
_entity_poly.pdbx_strand_id
1 'polypeptide(L)'
;MIVYSPGLFLHLLDIGPGHEPCCHIILPHSLLGPEQWTVLRNPLNGAEVINLVTLELAHFVIEPKTLIKAYQDLEGGIPNKLSILHYFLVHHQDFEIVSELLLSMAENCLNPEVIKIFHEVLVGGAFSSVLKSLSSDALPLLRFLPFTTVSGAAAIELKINGYMMTITQESLWNPAVMLLSPRQRVCSHRIDLWTKLWDLIAASADVVRFKPSTVVEKLMVSLVCYQPEALSRCSTPLSPGSFSGSTALADMSSIVNGRAKPQLPFYEIEKCTASKQEHIISVNLRELSMHLVKHERESPMQVHAVATRHAAAQLEMSRYLCGIITRSAAVSVHQAKGFQLVNELSSARRLVLFSLFEKFSLAVDALAYPLPQGFSSFFTYLAYCTLPFDTFVQYVQANALQLQIDVMKIIMNDLGNRSDGVKRKLRLLLLLPRSRAKRILNQWPHPASLMIRAREHSANILSGLETRTHLHRTKTHSNAGKL
;
A
#
# COMPACT_ATOMS: atom_id res chain seq x y z
N MET A 1 -27.31 -0.75 3.25
CA MET A 1 -28.65 -0.25 3.66
C MET A 1 -28.80 1.19 3.20
N ILE A 2 -29.92 1.54 2.62
CA ILE A 2 -30.19 2.93 2.20
C ILE A 2 -31.00 3.62 3.29
N VAL A 3 -30.83 4.92 3.48
CA VAL A 3 -31.65 5.77 4.35
C VAL A 3 -31.93 7.02 3.54
N TYR A 4 -33.19 7.31 3.29
CA TYR A 4 -33.60 8.45 2.50
C TYR A 4 -34.28 9.49 3.41
N SER A 5 -33.74 10.71 3.42
CA SER A 5 -34.33 11.86 4.06
C SER A 5 -34.76 12.85 2.99
N PRO A 6 -36.08 13.02 2.74
CA PRO A 6 -36.58 13.88 1.69
C PRO A 6 -36.06 15.32 1.82
N GLY A 7 -35.60 15.91 0.72
CA GLY A 7 -35.07 17.28 0.67
C GLY A 7 -33.66 17.49 1.23
N LEU A 8 -33.12 16.51 1.95
CA LEU A 8 -31.82 16.63 2.57
C LEU A 8 -30.80 15.75 1.85
N PHE A 9 -30.95 14.42 1.93
CA PHE A 9 -29.93 13.49 1.46
C PHE A 9 -30.46 12.06 1.24
N LEU A 10 -29.68 11.30 0.48
CA LEU A 10 -29.75 9.85 0.39
C LEU A 10 -28.46 9.28 1.00
N HIS A 11 -28.57 8.51 2.08
CA HIS A 11 -27.44 7.91 2.77
C HIS A 11 -27.40 6.41 2.49
N LEU A 12 -26.34 5.95 1.86
CA LEU A 12 -26.00 4.55 1.74
C LEU A 12 -25.05 4.19 2.87
N LEU A 13 -25.59 3.50 3.88
CA LEU A 13 -24.80 2.86 4.92
C LEU A 13 -24.25 1.55 4.38
N ASP A 14 -22.93 1.45 4.41
CA ASP A 14 -22.25 0.21 4.07
C ASP A 14 -22.58 -0.88 5.10
N ILE A 15 -23.21 -1.96 4.65
CA ILE A 15 -23.48 -3.14 5.47
C ILE A 15 -23.10 -4.37 4.65
N GLY A 16 -22.12 -5.13 5.12
CA GLY A 16 -21.72 -6.41 4.54
C GLY A 16 -21.78 -7.53 5.58
N PRO A 17 -21.90 -8.81 5.16
CA PRO A 17 -21.87 -9.95 6.07
C PRO A 17 -20.48 -10.22 6.67
N GLY A 18 -19.41 -9.62 6.11
CA GLY A 18 -18.02 -9.90 6.47
C GLY A 18 -17.35 -8.88 7.40
N HIS A 19 -17.99 -7.74 7.66
CA HIS A 19 -17.43 -6.70 8.53
C HIS A 19 -18.53 -5.76 9.06
N GLU A 20 -18.16 -5.00 10.10
CA GLU A 20 -19.02 -3.99 10.70
C GLU A 20 -19.26 -2.82 9.73
N PRO A 21 -20.42 -2.12 9.82
CA PRO A 21 -20.65 -0.91 9.06
C PRO A 21 -19.61 0.14 9.46
N CYS A 22 -18.92 0.73 8.48
CA CYS A 22 -17.89 1.75 8.74
C CYS A 22 -17.87 2.88 7.71
N CYS A 23 -18.54 2.69 6.57
CA CYS A 23 -18.55 3.63 5.47
C CYS A 23 -19.93 4.26 5.32
N HIS A 24 -19.95 5.59 5.32
CA HIS A 24 -21.14 6.41 5.12
C HIS A 24 -21.02 7.10 3.77
N ILE A 25 -21.83 6.70 2.81
CA ILE A 25 -21.92 7.35 1.50
C ILE A 25 -23.14 8.25 1.52
N ILE A 26 -22.96 9.55 1.40
CA ILE A 26 -24.06 10.49 1.29
C ILE A 26 -24.14 11.06 -0.12
N LEU A 27 -25.34 11.02 -0.68
CA LEU A 27 -25.67 11.55 -1.99
C LEU A 27 -26.68 12.70 -1.83
N PRO A 28 -26.58 13.74 -2.67
CA PRO A 28 -27.56 14.82 -2.67
C PRO A 28 -28.95 14.31 -3.07
N HIS A 29 -29.98 14.91 -2.50
CA HIS A 29 -31.37 14.65 -2.92
C HIS A 29 -31.58 15.10 -4.38
N SER A 30 -32.22 14.25 -5.18
CA SER A 30 -32.37 14.45 -6.64
C SER A 30 -33.82 14.58 -7.14
N LEU A 31 -34.83 14.43 -6.29
CA LEU A 31 -36.24 14.52 -6.70
C LEU A 31 -36.78 15.96 -6.59
N LEU A 32 -37.81 16.28 -7.38
CA LEU A 32 -38.54 17.54 -7.27
C LEU A 32 -39.63 17.42 -6.21
N GLY A 33 -39.91 18.50 -5.48
CA GLY A 33 -40.93 18.55 -4.42
C GLY A 33 -40.55 17.70 -3.19
N PRO A 34 -39.43 18.00 -2.51
CA PRO A 34 -38.86 17.13 -1.48
C PRO A 34 -39.79 16.77 -0.34
N GLU A 35 -40.61 17.71 0.15
CA GLU A 35 -41.50 17.48 1.29
C GLU A 35 -42.67 16.52 1.00
N GLN A 36 -42.85 16.14 -0.26
CA GLN A 36 -43.97 15.31 -0.68
C GLN A 36 -43.64 13.81 -0.68
N TRP A 37 -42.35 13.44 -0.56
CA TRP A 37 -41.90 12.05 -0.66
C TRP A 37 -41.78 11.38 0.70
N THR A 38 -42.28 10.16 0.84
CA THR A 38 -42.15 9.33 2.05
C THR A 38 -41.62 7.94 1.71
N VAL A 39 -40.76 7.38 2.57
CA VAL A 39 -40.21 6.03 2.38
C VAL A 39 -41.27 4.97 2.72
N LEU A 40 -41.58 4.10 1.76
CA LEU A 40 -42.47 2.96 1.96
C LEU A 40 -41.70 1.72 2.39
N ARG A 41 -40.63 1.40 1.66
CA ARG A 41 -39.79 0.22 1.91
C ARG A 41 -38.35 0.52 1.58
N ASN A 42 -37.47 -0.17 2.30
CA ASN A 42 -36.03 -0.01 2.18
C ASN A 42 -35.38 -1.38 1.95
N PRO A 43 -35.52 -1.98 0.76
CA PRO A 43 -34.80 -3.19 0.42
C PRO A 43 -33.27 -2.95 0.49
N LEU A 44 -32.50 -4.02 0.65
CA LEU A 44 -31.03 -3.92 0.77
C LEU A 44 -30.36 -3.18 -0.40
N ASN A 45 -30.99 -3.21 -1.59
CA ASN A 45 -30.45 -2.66 -2.84
C ASN A 45 -31.21 -1.44 -3.40
N GLY A 46 -32.14 -0.85 -2.65
CA GLY A 46 -32.94 0.28 -3.16
C GLY A 46 -33.84 0.90 -2.09
N ALA A 47 -34.49 2.01 -2.42
CA ALA A 47 -35.54 2.59 -1.59
C ALA A 47 -36.79 2.82 -2.44
N GLU A 48 -37.93 2.30 -2.00
CA GLU A 48 -39.23 2.62 -2.57
C GLU A 48 -39.81 3.81 -1.82
N VAL A 49 -40.04 4.90 -2.54
CA VAL A 49 -40.64 6.12 -2.01
C VAL A 49 -41.96 6.40 -2.71
N ILE A 50 -42.90 7.00 -2.00
CA ILE A 50 -44.17 7.45 -2.53
C ILE A 50 -44.31 8.96 -2.38
N ASN A 51 -44.77 9.63 -3.42
CA ASN A 51 -45.23 11.00 -3.32
C ASN A 51 -46.65 11.00 -2.73
N LEU A 52 -46.84 11.60 -1.56
CA LEU A 52 -48.12 11.62 -0.87
C LEU A 52 -49.19 12.49 -1.57
N VAL A 53 -48.78 13.41 -2.44
CA VAL A 53 -49.68 14.32 -3.17
C VAL A 53 -50.10 13.71 -4.51
N THR A 54 -49.14 13.19 -5.29
CA THR A 54 -49.41 12.61 -6.61
C THR A 54 -49.72 11.10 -6.55
N LEU A 55 -49.47 10.46 -5.41
CA LEU A 55 -49.49 8.99 -5.23
C LEU A 55 -48.54 8.26 -6.18
N GLU A 56 -47.55 8.95 -6.74
CA GLU A 56 -46.55 8.35 -7.60
C GLU A 56 -45.53 7.57 -6.77
N LEU A 57 -45.27 6.35 -7.20
CA LEU A 57 -44.22 5.50 -6.67
C LEU A 57 -42.93 5.74 -7.45
N ALA A 58 -41.85 6.07 -6.75
CA ALA A 58 -40.52 6.08 -7.31
C ALA A 58 -39.64 5.03 -6.62
N HIS A 59 -38.85 4.33 -7.42
CA HIS A 59 -37.89 3.36 -6.94
C HIS A 59 -36.48 3.92 -7.13
N PHE A 60 -35.76 4.12 -6.03
CA PHE A 60 -34.37 4.53 -6.06
C PHE A 60 -33.46 3.33 -6.17
N VAL A 61 -32.75 3.25 -7.29
CA VAL A 61 -31.61 2.36 -7.49
C VAL A 61 -30.36 3.23 -7.51
N ILE A 62 -29.37 2.89 -6.68
CA ILE A 62 -28.08 3.58 -6.69
C ILE A 62 -27.26 3.03 -7.86
N GLU A 63 -27.28 3.75 -8.97
CA GLU A 63 -26.43 3.43 -10.12
C GLU A 63 -24.96 3.81 -9.85
N PRO A 64 -23.99 3.04 -10.37
CA PRO A 64 -22.57 3.36 -10.22
C PRO A 64 -22.21 4.76 -10.75
N LYS A 65 -22.90 5.23 -11.81
CA LYS A 65 -22.72 6.57 -12.38
C LYS A 65 -23.03 7.68 -11.37
N THR A 66 -24.01 7.48 -10.49
CA THR A 66 -24.36 8.46 -9.44
C THR A 66 -23.26 8.56 -8.40
N LEU A 67 -22.65 7.43 -8.02
CA LEU A 67 -21.51 7.39 -7.11
C LEU A 67 -20.26 8.02 -7.71
N ILE A 68 -20.00 7.80 -9.01
CA ILE A 68 -18.89 8.45 -9.72
C ILE A 68 -19.04 9.98 -9.71
N LYS A 69 -20.25 10.49 -9.99
CA LYS A 69 -20.54 11.93 -9.90
C LYS A 69 -20.34 12.48 -8.49
N ALA A 70 -20.82 11.76 -7.47
CA ALA A 70 -20.66 12.18 -6.07
C ALA A 70 -19.19 12.17 -5.62
N TYR A 71 -18.36 11.26 -6.16
CA TYR A 71 -16.92 11.24 -5.90
C TYR A 71 -16.19 12.44 -6.53
N GLN A 72 -16.61 12.84 -7.73
CA GLN A 72 -16.05 13.98 -8.45
C GLN A 72 -16.48 15.32 -7.85
N ASP A 73 -17.56 15.34 -7.07
CA ASP A 73 -18.00 16.54 -6.38
C ASP A 73 -16.92 17.09 -5.43
N LEU A 74 -16.79 18.41 -5.43
CA LEU A 74 -15.86 19.16 -4.58
C LEU A 74 -16.44 19.34 -3.16
N GLU A 75 -17.77 19.41 -3.02
CA GLU A 75 -18.42 19.58 -1.71
C GLU A 75 -18.51 18.27 -0.90
N GLY A 76 -18.40 17.12 -1.58
CA GLY A 76 -18.55 15.79 -0.98
C GLY A 76 -17.49 15.40 0.07
N GLY A 77 -16.44 16.19 0.28
CA GLY A 77 -15.42 15.92 1.31
C GLY A 77 -14.62 14.62 1.11
N ILE A 78 -13.60 14.40 1.92
CA ILE A 78 -12.77 13.19 1.87
C ILE A 78 -13.49 11.94 2.42
N PRO A 79 -14.23 12.01 3.54
CA PRO A 79 -14.89 10.83 4.10
C PRO A 79 -15.84 10.15 3.09
N ASN A 80 -16.63 10.93 2.34
CA ASN A 80 -17.53 10.39 1.33
C ASN A 80 -16.75 9.73 0.18
N LYS A 81 -15.64 10.35 -0.28
CA LYS A 81 -14.77 9.79 -1.32
C LYS A 81 -14.16 8.46 -0.90
N LEU A 82 -13.70 8.35 0.35
CA LEU A 82 -13.17 7.10 0.90
C LEU A 82 -14.27 6.03 1.01
N SER A 83 -15.47 6.38 1.48
CA SER A 83 -16.61 5.46 1.54
C SER A 83 -17.02 4.94 0.16
N ILE A 84 -17.05 5.80 -0.86
CA ILE A 84 -17.37 5.40 -2.24
C ILE A 84 -16.28 4.46 -2.80
N LEU A 85 -15.00 4.76 -2.58
CA LEU A 85 -13.91 3.87 -2.97
C LEU A 85 -13.99 2.52 -2.28
N HIS A 86 -14.25 2.52 -0.97
CA HIS A 86 -14.43 1.32 -0.18
C HIS A 86 -15.53 0.42 -0.76
N TYR A 87 -16.69 1.01 -1.07
CA TYR A 87 -17.81 0.30 -1.67
C TYR A 87 -17.42 -0.42 -2.97
N PHE A 88 -16.71 0.27 -3.87
CA PHE A 88 -16.26 -0.35 -5.12
C PHE A 88 -15.14 -1.38 -4.94
N LEU A 89 -14.28 -1.22 -3.94
CA LEU A 89 -13.19 -2.15 -3.66
C LEU A 89 -13.68 -3.45 -3.00
N VAL A 90 -14.47 -3.33 -1.93
CA VAL A 90 -14.80 -4.45 -1.04
C VAL A 90 -16.11 -5.13 -1.40
N HIS A 91 -17.16 -4.36 -1.71
CA HIS A 91 -18.52 -4.89 -1.93
C HIS A 91 -18.82 -5.16 -3.39
N HIS A 92 -18.66 -4.15 -4.24
CA HIS A 92 -18.92 -4.29 -5.68
C HIS A 92 -17.73 -4.97 -6.39
N GLN A 93 -16.52 -4.85 -5.83
CA GLN A 93 -15.26 -5.44 -6.32
C GLN A 93 -14.94 -5.11 -7.79
N ASP A 94 -15.30 -3.90 -8.20
CA ASP A 94 -15.16 -3.36 -9.54
C ASP A 94 -13.97 -2.41 -9.62
N PHE A 95 -12.87 -2.98 -10.09
CA PHE A 95 -11.58 -2.29 -10.19
C PHE A 95 -11.48 -1.42 -11.45
N GLU A 96 -12.44 -1.53 -12.38
CA GLU A 96 -12.49 -0.64 -13.55
C GLU A 96 -13.00 0.72 -13.12
N ILE A 97 -14.10 0.75 -12.34
CA ILE A 97 -14.61 1.99 -11.73
C ILE A 97 -13.59 2.58 -10.77
N VAL A 98 -12.96 1.77 -9.90
CA VAL A 98 -11.88 2.28 -9.03
C VAL A 98 -10.78 2.93 -9.86
N SER A 99 -10.37 2.30 -10.97
CA SER A 99 -9.39 2.90 -11.86
C SER A 99 -9.86 4.24 -12.41
N GLU A 100 -11.13 4.35 -12.83
CA GLU A 100 -11.72 5.60 -13.35
C GLU A 100 -11.73 6.71 -12.29
N LEU A 101 -12.16 6.40 -11.06
CA LEU A 101 -12.18 7.34 -9.93
C LEU A 101 -10.79 7.90 -9.61
N LEU A 102 -9.75 7.10 -9.82
CA LEU A 102 -8.37 7.51 -9.53
C LEU A 102 -7.71 8.25 -10.71
N LEU A 103 -8.32 8.32 -11.90
CA LEU A 103 -7.74 9.08 -13.03
C LEU A 103 -7.72 10.59 -12.78
N SER A 104 -8.68 11.13 -12.01
CA SER A 104 -8.75 12.56 -11.66
C SER A 104 -7.74 12.99 -10.60
N MET A 105 -6.96 12.07 -10.03
CA MET A 105 -6.02 12.39 -8.95
C MET A 105 -4.87 13.31 -9.38
N ALA A 106 -4.52 13.31 -10.66
CA ALA A 106 -3.48 14.20 -11.18
C ALA A 106 -3.84 15.69 -11.03
N GLU A 107 -5.13 16.03 -11.11
CA GLU A 107 -5.63 17.39 -10.92
C GLU A 107 -5.39 17.90 -9.49
N ASN A 108 -5.35 16.98 -8.52
CA ASN A 108 -5.20 17.27 -7.10
C ASN A 108 -3.88 16.71 -6.52
N CYS A 109 -2.84 16.52 -7.34
CA CYS A 109 -1.60 15.83 -6.94
C CYS A 109 -0.83 16.49 -5.78
N LEU A 110 -1.08 17.77 -5.50
CA LEU A 110 -0.48 18.50 -4.38
C LEU A 110 -1.27 18.37 -3.07
N ASN A 111 -2.52 17.89 -3.12
CA ASN A 111 -3.36 17.74 -1.95
C ASN A 111 -2.85 16.57 -1.07
N PRO A 112 -2.50 16.78 0.22
CA PRO A 112 -2.04 15.72 1.10
C PRO A 112 -3.08 14.61 1.32
N GLU A 113 -4.37 14.92 1.14
CA GLU A 113 -5.48 13.99 1.33
C GLU A 113 -5.49 12.84 0.31
N VAL A 114 -4.78 12.99 -0.81
CA VAL A 114 -4.50 11.91 -1.77
C VAL A 114 -3.88 10.69 -1.10
N ILE A 115 -3.09 10.88 -0.04
CA ILE A 115 -2.48 9.79 0.73
C ILE A 115 -3.56 8.89 1.36
N LYS A 116 -4.66 9.47 1.88
CA LYS A 116 -5.76 8.70 2.46
C LYS A 116 -6.49 7.86 1.40
N ILE A 117 -6.65 8.41 0.19
CA ILE A 117 -7.20 7.69 -0.96
C ILE A 117 -6.30 6.49 -1.31
N PHE A 118 -4.98 6.70 -1.36
CA PHE A 118 -4.02 5.61 -1.59
C PHE A 118 -4.07 4.55 -0.50
N HIS A 119 -4.17 4.94 0.77
CA HIS A 119 -4.31 3.99 1.87
C HIS A 119 -5.56 3.12 1.71
N GLU A 120 -6.71 3.70 1.37
CA GLU A 120 -7.95 2.93 1.18
C GLU A 120 -7.83 1.94 0.02
N VAL A 121 -7.24 2.34 -1.10
CA VAL A 121 -7.00 1.46 -2.25
C VAL A 121 -6.06 0.30 -1.88
N LEU A 122 -4.99 0.59 -1.12
CA LEU A 122 -4.04 -0.43 -0.69
C LEU A 122 -4.65 -1.42 0.31
N VAL A 123 -5.40 -0.94 1.31
CA VAL A 123 -6.01 -1.79 2.35
C VAL A 123 -7.24 -2.52 1.83
N GLY A 124 -8.24 -1.79 1.32
CA GLY A 124 -9.48 -2.38 0.81
C GLY A 124 -9.26 -3.26 -0.42
N GLY A 125 -8.34 -2.87 -1.31
CA GLY A 125 -7.95 -3.69 -2.45
C GLY A 125 -7.26 -5.00 -2.04
N ALA A 126 -6.37 -4.95 -1.05
CA ALA A 126 -5.67 -6.15 -0.57
C ALA A 126 -6.66 -7.12 0.09
N PHE A 127 -7.57 -6.59 0.92
CA PHE A 127 -8.65 -7.36 1.51
C PHE A 127 -9.55 -8.03 0.47
N SER A 128 -10.01 -7.27 -0.53
CA SER A 128 -10.84 -7.77 -1.64
C SER A 128 -10.15 -8.88 -2.44
N SER A 129 -8.85 -8.73 -2.69
CA SER A 129 -8.04 -9.75 -3.36
C SER A 129 -7.91 -11.04 -2.54
N VAL A 130 -7.79 -10.94 -1.21
CA VAL A 130 -7.72 -12.09 -0.31
C VAL A 130 -9.08 -12.78 -0.23
N LEU A 131 -10.17 -12.02 -0.08
CA LEU A 131 -11.53 -12.54 -0.05
C LEU A 131 -11.87 -13.40 -1.29
N LYS A 132 -11.43 -12.99 -2.48
CA LYS A 132 -11.64 -13.74 -3.73
C LYS A 132 -10.82 -15.03 -3.84
N SER A 133 -9.68 -15.12 -3.16
CA SER A 133 -8.68 -16.19 -3.37
C SER A 133 -8.63 -17.22 -2.24
N LEU A 134 -9.38 -17.02 -1.16
CA LEU A 134 -9.44 -17.93 -0.03
C LEU A 134 -10.44 -19.07 -0.25
N SER A 135 -10.12 -20.22 0.34
CA SER A 135 -11.05 -21.35 0.47
C SER A 135 -12.11 -21.07 1.53
N SER A 136 -13.27 -21.74 1.44
CA SER A 136 -14.37 -21.64 2.41
C SER A 136 -13.92 -21.78 3.86
N ASP A 137 -12.98 -22.70 4.09
CA ASP A 137 -12.54 -23.09 5.42
C ASP A 137 -11.63 -22.04 6.09
N ALA A 138 -11.14 -21.05 5.34
CA ALA A 138 -10.28 -19.98 5.84
C ALA A 138 -10.98 -18.60 5.83
N LEU A 139 -12.26 -18.54 5.42
CA LEU A 139 -13.08 -17.32 5.47
C LEU A 139 -13.27 -16.77 6.89
N PRO A 140 -13.37 -17.58 7.97
CA PRO A 140 -13.50 -17.04 9.32
C PRO A 140 -12.37 -16.08 9.71
N LEU A 141 -11.14 -16.34 9.24
CA LEU A 141 -9.95 -15.53 9.51
C LEU A 141 -9.98 -14.14 8.84
N LEU A 142 -10.83 -13.91 7.84
CA LEU A 142 -10.97 -12.60 7.19
C LEU A 142 -11.40 -11.50 8.16
N ARG A 143 -12.13 -11.85 9.22
CA ARG A 143 -12.57 -10.89 10.25
C ARG A 143 -11.42 -10.23 11.00
N PHE A 144 -10.21 -10.78 10.93
CA PHE A 144 -9.02 -10.19 11.57
C PHE A 144 -8.17 -9.36 10.61
N LEU A 145 -8.47 -9.39 9.31
CA LEU A 145 -7.74 -8.57 8.34
C LEU A 145 -8.27 -7.13 8.33
N PRO A 146 -7.39 -6.15 8.05
CA PRO A 146 -7.81 -4.79 7.78
C PRO A 146 -8.53 -4.75 6.42
N PHE A 147 -9.69 -4.11 6.36
CA PHE A 147 -10.51 -4.03 5.15
C PHE A 147 -10.81 -2.58 4.74
N THR A 148 -10.62 -1.62 5.66
CA THR A 148 -10.73 -0.19 5.40
C THR A 148 -9.75 0.59 6.27
N THR A 149 -9.51 1.82 5.87
CA THR A 149 -8.81 2.86 6.64
C THR A 149 -9.77 3.90 7.21
N VAL A 150 -11.05 3.84 6.81
CA VAL A 150 -12.12 4.69 7.32
C VAL A 150 -12.45 4.29 8.75
N SER A 151 -12.39 5.26 9.67
CA SER A 151 -12.80 5.03 11.06
C SER A 151 -14.30 5.21 11.19
N GLY A 152 -15.01 4.13 11.53
CA GLY A 152 -16.46 4.16 11.74
C GLY A 152 -16.92 4.86 13.02
N ALA A 153 -16.02 5.40 13.86
CA ALA A 153 -16.39 6.04 15.13
C ALA A 153 -16.16 7.57 15.15
N ALA A 154 -15.61 8.14 14.08
CA ALA A 154 -15.36 9.57 13.98
C ALA A 154 -16.60 10.30 13.45
N ALA A 155 -16.90 11.48 14.00
CA ALA A 155 -17.92 12.36 13.44
C ALA A 155 -17.51 12.79 12.02
N ILE A 156 -18.42 12.60 11.06
CA ILE A 156 -18.24 12.98 9.67
C ILE A 156 -19.05 14.24 9.43
N GLU A 157 -18.38 15.34 9.09
CA GLU A 157 -19.01 16.58 8.68
C GLU A 157 -18.99 16.71 7.16
N LEU A 158 -20.15 16.92 6.56
CA LEU A 158 -20.35 16.99 5.11
C LEU A 158 -21.26 18.15 4.77
N LYS A 159 -20.95 18.84 3.67
CA LYS A 159 -21.79 19.91 3.14
C LYS A 159 -22.53 19.38 1.91
N ILE A 160 -23.85 19.37 1.95
CA ILE A 160 -24.69 18.81 0.89
C ILE A 160 -25.87 19.76 0.67
N ASN A 161 -26.10 20.16 -0.58
CA ASN A 161 -27.19 21.07 -0.95
C ASN A 161 -27.21 22.36 -0.10
N GLY A 162 -26.04 22.87 0.30
CA GLY A 162 -25.92 24.05 1.16
C GLY A 162 -26.12 23.82 2.67
N TYR A 163 -26.53 22.61 3.09
CA TYR A 163 -26.65 22.24 4.49
C TYR A 163 -25.35 21.62 5.01
N MET A 164 -24.96 21.98 6.22
CA MET A 164 -23.90 21.28 6.96
C MET A 164 -24.52 20.15 7.76
N MET A 165 -24.04 18.94 7.53
CA MET A 165 -24.53 17.71 8.12
C MET A 165 -23.43 17.04 8.92
N THR A 166 -23.77 16.53 10.11
CA THR A 166 -22.86 15.75 10.95
C THR A 166 -23.42 14.36 11.13
N ILE A 167 -22.65 13.34 10.76
CA ILE A 167 -22.97 11.93 11.01
C ILE A 167 -22.05 11.42 12.11
N THR A 168 -22.65 10.84 13.14
CA THR A 168 -21.93 10.13 14.21
C THR A 168 -22.43 8.69 14.23
N GLN A 169 -21.50 7.75 14.19
CA GLN A 169 -21.79 6.34 14.43
C GLN A 169 -21.25 5.97 15.81
N GLU A 170 -22.14 5.45 16.65
CA GLU A 170 -21.81 4.92 17.96
C GLU A 170 -22.09 3.42 17.98
N SER A 171 -21.15 2.65 18.48
CA SER A 171 -21.40 1.27 18.84
C SER A 171 -22.21 1.23 20.13
N LEU A 172 -23.23 0.36 20.16
CA LEU A 172 -24.04 0.13 21.35
C LEU A 172 -23.20 -0.60 22.40
N TRP A 173 -22.44 0.15 23.21
CA TRP A 173 -21.71 -0.38 24.35
C TRP A 173 -22.68 -0.61 25.49
N ASN A 174 -22.89 -1.87 25.85
CA ASN A 174 -23.72 -2.26 26.99
C ASN A 174 -25.15 -1.70 26.91
N PRO A 175 -25.94 -2.07 25.88
CA PRO A 175 -27.34 -1.72 25.89
C PRO A 175 -27.89 -2.41 27.15
N ALA A 176 -28.47 -1.67 28.08
CA ALA A 176 -29.19 -2.22 29.23
C ALA A 176 -30.45 -2.94 28.72
N VAL A 177 -30.24 -3.98 27.92
CA VAL A 177 -31.25 -4.83 27.33
C VAL A 177 -31.66 -5.72 28.47
N MET A 178 -32.94 -5.63 28.83
CA MET A 178 -33.56 -6.58 29.72
C MET A 178 -33.10 -7.99 29.34
N LEU A 179 -32.33 -8.65 30.24
CA LEU A 179 -31.79 -10.01 30.11
C LEU A 179 -32.83 -11.04 29.65
N LEU A 180 -34.11 -10.73 29.82
CA LEU A 180 -35.24 -11.42 29.21
C LEU A 180 -36.25 -10.37 28.75
N SER A 181 -36.59 -10.37 27.47
CA SER A 181 -37.73 -9.59 27.01
C SER A 181 -39.03 -10.13 27.60
N PRO A 182 -40.12 -9.33 27.67
CA PRO A 182 -41.38 -9.78 28.22
C PRO A 182 -41.90 -11.06 27.57
N ARG A 183 -41.61 -11.27 26.28
CA ARG A 183 -42.01 -12.48 25.54
C ARG A 183 -41.20 -13.71 25.93
N GLN A 184 -39.90 -13.58 26.17
CA GLN A 184 -39.06 -14.69 26.64
C GLN A 184 -39.38 -15.13 28.06
N ARG A 185 -39.85 -14.21 28.92
CA ARG A 185 -40.33 -14.56 30.27
C ARG A 185 -41.59 -15.44 30.24
N VAL A 186 -42.39 -15.34 29.18
CA VAL A 186 -43.63 -16.11 28.99
C VAL A 186 -43.38 -17.38 28.17
N CYS A 187 -42.49 -17.32 27.17
CA CYS A 187 -42.13 -18.43 26.29
C CYS A 187 -40.61 -18.65 26.29
N SER A 188 -40.10 -19.53 27.15
CA SER A 188 -38.67 -19.77 27.33
C SER A 188 -37.94 -20.32 26.09
N HIS A 189 -38.67 -20.90 25.12
CA HIS A 189 -38.08 -21.50 23.92
C HIS A 189 -38.00 -20.57 22.70
N ARG A 190 -38.57 -19.35 22.76
CA ARG A 190 -38.46 -18.38 21.67
C ARG A 190 -37.35 -17.39 21.97
N ILE A 191 -36.28 -17.43 21.16
CA ILE A 191 -35.22 -16.43 21.20
C ILE A 191 -35.81 -15.11 20.70
N ASP A 192 -35.70 -14.06 21.52
CA ASP A 192 -36.14 -12.73 21.14
C ASP A 192 -35.09 -11.99 20.30
N LEU A 193 -35.55 -11.00 19.52
CA LEU A 193 -34.71 -10.15 18.69
C LEU A 193 -33.57 -9.52 19.51
N TRP A 194 -33.88 -9.05 20.71
CA TRP A 194 -32.94 -8.36 21.58
C TRP A 194 -31.84 -9.27 22.14
N THR A 195 -32.17 -10.52 22.50
CA THR A 195 -31.17 -11.52 22.90
C THR A 195 -30.27 -11.87 21.74
N LYS A 196 -30.85 -12.09 20.55
CA LYS A 196 -30.07 -12.39 19.35
C LYS A 196 -29.15 -11.21 18.96
N LEU A 197 -29.62 -9.98 19.10
CA LEU A 197 -28.82 -8.77 18.89
C LEU A 197 -27.68 -8.69 19.93
N TRP A 198 -27.97 -8.95 21.20
CA TRP A 198 -26.96 -8.99 22.26
C TRP A 198 -25.88 -10.03 21.98
N ASP A 199 -26.26 -11.26 21.64
CA ASP A 199 -25.32 -12.34 21.31
C ASP A 199 -24.43 -11.96 20.12
N LEU A 200 -25.00 -11.30 19.09
CA LEU A 200 -24.26 -10.82 17.93
C LEU A 200 -23.30 -9.68 18.27
N ILE A 201 -23.72 -8.71 19.11
CA ILE A 201 -22.85 -7.61 19.58
C ILE A 201 -21.72 -8.15 20.45
N ALA A 202 -22.02 -9.08 21.36
CA ALA A 202 -21.02 -9.70 22.21
C ALA A 202 -19.99 -10.50 21.38
N ALA A 203 -20.45 -11.23 20.36
CA ALA A 203 -19.57 -11.97 19.47
C ALA A 203 -18.70 -11.07 18.58
N SER A 204 -19.15 -9.84 18.24
CA SER A 204 -18.37 -8.91 17.42
C SER A 204 -17.40 -8.05 18.25
N ALA A 205 -17.72 -7.76 19.51
CA ALA A 205 -16.91 -6.91 20.39
C ALA A 205 -15.47 -7.40 20.62
N ASP A 206 -15.24 -8.71 20.54
CA ASP A 206 -13.91 -9.32 20.77
C ASP A 206 -13.00 -9.34 19.52
N VAL A 207 -13.49 -8.90 18.35
CA VAL A 207 -12.74 -8.99 17.09
C VAL A 207 -11.77 -7.83 16.94
N VAL A 208 -10.50 -8.05 17.30
CA VAL A 208 -9.42 -7.08 17.07
C VAL A 208 -8.76 -7.32 15.72
N ARG A 209 -8.94 -6.37 14.79
CA ARG A 209 -8.30 -6.41 13.46
C ARG A 209 -6.82 -6.08 13.53
N PHE A 210 -6.07 -6.70 12.63
CA PHE A 210 -4.64 -6.47 12.44
C PHE A 210 -4.40 -5.02 11.99
N LYS A 211 -3.44 -4.36 12.62
CA LYS A 211 -3.06 -2.97 12.33
C LYS A 211 -1.71 -2.93 11.62
N PRO A 212 -1.63 -2.39 10.40
CA PRO A 212 -0.36 -2.26 9.67
C PRO A 212 0.71 -1.47 10.43
N SER A 213 0.32 -0.56 11.34
CA SER A 213 1.24 0.19 12.20
C SER A 213 2.16 -0.70 13.04
N THR A 214 1.71 -1.90 13.42
CA THR A 214 2.53 -2.87 14.17
C THR A 214 3.74 -3.30 13.36
N VAL A 215 3.58 -3.48 12.05
CA VAL A 215 4.66 -3.85 11.13
C VAL A 215 5.60 -2.67 10.91
N VAL A 216 5.07 -1.45 10.77
CA VAL A 216 5.86 -0.22 10.61
C VAL A 216 6.84 -0.07 11.78
N GLU A 217 6.37 -0.22 13.02
CA GLU A 217 7.21 -0.13 14.22
C GLU A 217 8.36 -1.15 14.21
N LYS A 218 8.10 -2.40 13.79
CA LYS A 218 9.13 -3.44 13.66
C LYS A 218 10.09 -3.17 12.52
N LEU A 219 9.61 -2.62 11.41
CA LEU A 219 10.44 -2.24 10.27
C LEU A 219 11.33 -1.04 10.58
N MET A 220 10.87 -0.07 11.37
CA MET A 220 11.71 1.06 11.79
C MET A 220 12.99 0.59 12.49
N VAL A 221 12.91 -0.43 13.34
CA VAL A 221 14.08 -1.01 14.02
C VAL A 221 14.85 -1.95 13.10
N SER A 222 14.16 -2.85 12.41
CA SER A 222 14.83 -3.90 11.62
C SER A 222 15.51 -3.36 10.37
N LEU A 223 14.96 -2.36 9.68
CA LEU A 223 15.55 -1.79 8.46
C LEU A 223 16.84 -1.02 8.73
N VAL A 224 16.99 -0.42 9.92
CA VAL A 224 18.25 0.24 10.34
C VAL A 224 19.36 -0.79 10.49
N CYS A 225 19.03 -1.97 11.02
CA CYS A 225 19.95 -3.09 11.16
C CYS A 225 20.07 -3.94 9.87
N TYR A 226 19.15 -3.76 8.92
CA TYR A 226 19.11 -4.51 7.67
C TYR A 226 20.20 -4.02 6.72
N GLN A 227 21.32 -4.73 6.71
CA GLN A 227 22.38 -4.56 5.72
C GLN A 227 22.24 -5.64 4.63
N PRO A 228 21.50 -5.40 3.54
CA PRO A 228 21.36 -6.38 2.46
C PRO A 228 22.72 -6.78 1.85
N GLU A 229 23.71 -5.89 1.98
CA GLU A 229 25.07 -6.08 1.48
C GLU A 229 25.92 -7.00 2.36
N ALA A 230 25.58 -7.17 3.64
CA ALA A 230 26.18 -8.16 4.52
C ALA A 230 25.61 -9.56 4.24
N LEU A 231 24.30 -9.65 3.95
CA LEU A 231 23.62 -10.90 3.59
C LEU A 231 24.01 -11.40 2.19
N SER A 232 24.37 -10.52 1.25
CA SER A 232 24.92 -10.90 -0.06
C SER A 232 26.25 -11.65 0.01
N ARG A 233 26.93 -11.68 1.17
CA ARG A 233 28.21 -12.39 1.38
C ARG A 233 28.08 -13.62 2.27
N CYS A 234 26.95 -13.80 2.93
CA CYS A 234 26.68 -14.96 3.76
C CYS A 234 25.85 -15.94 2.96
N SER A 235 26.50 -16.83 2.21
CA SER A 235 25.91 -18.12 1.88
C SER A 235 25.58 -18.79 3.22
N THR A 236 24.31 -18.78 3.63
CA THR A 236 23.90 -19.51 4.82
C THR A 236 24.15 -21.00 4.60
N PRO A 237 24.75 -21.70 5.57
CA PRO A 237 24.99 -23.13 5.49
C PRO A 237 23.65 -23.87 5.44
N LEU A 238 23.54 -24.79 4.47
CA LEU A 238 22.41 -25.71 4.33
C LEU A 238 22.22 -26.50 5.63
N SER A 239 21.10 -26.26 6.30
CA SER A 239 20.52 -27.21 7.25
C SER A 239 19.47 -28.06 6.51
N PRO A 240 19.31 -29.34 6.85
CA PRO A 240 18.48 -30.27 6.09
C PRO A 240 17.00 -29.96 6.33
N GLY A 241 16.44 -29.17 5.43
CA GLY A 241 15.06 -28.70 5.46
C GLY A 241 14.88 -27.72 4.31
N SER A 242 14.86 -28.25 3.09
CA SER A 242 14.84 -27.50 1.84
C SER A 242 13.61 -26.57 1.76
N PHE A 243 13.81 -25.28 2.05
CA PHE A 243 12.93 -24.22 1.60
C PHE A 243 13.53 -23.61 0.33
N SER A 244 13.03 -24.05 -0.83
CA SER A 244 13.21 -23.37 -2.11
C SER A 244 12.50 -22.02 -2.07
N GLY A 245 13.18 -20.99 -1.56
CA GLY A 245 12.63 -19.65 -1.32
C GLY A 245 12.48 -18.77 -2.55
N SER A 246 12.92 -19.19 -3.75
CA SER A 246 12.79 -18.35 -4.97
C SER A 246 11.62 -18.74 -5.87
N THR A 247 11.03 -19.92 -5.71
CA THR A 247 9.84 -20.34 -6.49
C THR A 247 8.55 -19.77 -5.90
N ALA A 248 8.51 -19.54 -4.58
CA ALA A 248 7.31 -19.07 -3.89
C ALA A 248 6.87 -17.65 -4.29
N LEU A 249 7.78 -16.71 -4.60
CA LEU A 249 7.39 -15.33 -4.96
C LEU A 249 6.82 -15.23 -6.38
N ALA A 250 7.39 -16.00 -7.33
CA ALA A 250 6.87 -16.14 -8.68
C ALA A 250 5.51 -16.84 -8.68
N ASP A 251 5.35 -17.88 -7.86
CA ASP A 251 4.07 -18.55 -7.62
C ASP A 251 3.05 -17.66 -6.88
N MET A 252 3.49 -16.75 -5.99
CA MET A 252 2.62 -15.75 -5.36
C MET A 252 2.02 -14.77 -6.38
N SER A 253 2.72 -14.49 -7.47
CA SER A 253 2.26 -13.60 -8.55
C SER A 253 1.35 -14.28 -9.57
N SER A 254 1.38 -15.62 -9.66
CA SER A 254 0.58 -16.41 -10.60
C SER A 254 -0.78 -16.84 -10.03
N ILE A 255 -1.03 -16.64 -8.73
CA ILE A 255 -2.27 -17.04 -8.03
C ILE A 255 -3.47 -16.11 -8.32
N VAL A 256 -3.29 -14.99 -9.02
CA VAL A 256 -4.41 -14.13 -9.44
C VAL A 256 -4.76 -14.38 -10.91
N ASN A 257 -5.82 -15.18 -11.12
CA ASN A 257 -6.42 -15.47 -12.42
C ASN A 257 -6.77 -14.20 -13.24
N GLY A 258 -6.38 -14.18 -14.52
CA GLY A 258 -7.12 -13.58 -15.63
C GLY A 258 -7.10 -12.06 -15.83
N ARG A 259 -6.55 -11.25 -14.93
CA ARG A 259 -6.49 -9.78 -15.13
C ARG A 259 -5.21 -9.36 -15.83
N ALA A 260 -5.31 -8.39 -16.75
CA ALA A 260 -4.14 -7.82 -17.41
C ALA A 260 -3.17 -7.29 -16.34
N LYS A 261 -1.94 -7.82 -16.32
CA LYS A 261 -0.91 -7.42 -15.36
C LYS A 261 -0.79 -5.88 -15.35
N PRO A 262 -0.72 -5.24 -14.17
CA PRO A 262 -0.61 -3.79 -14.09
C PRO A 262 0.60 -3.31 -14.90
N GLN A 263 0.36 -2.34 -15.80
CA GLN A 263 1.41 -1.80 -16.66
C GLN A 263 2.25 -0.80 -15.89
N LEU A 264 3.35 -1.30 -15.31
CA LEU A 264 4.31 -0.47 -14.59
C LEU A 264 5.21 0.33 -15.55
N PRO A 265 5.60 1.57 -15.19
CA PRO A 265 6.47 2.42 -16.01
C PRO A 265 7.92 1.91 -16.10
N PHE A 266 8.26 0.80 -15.44
CA PHE A 266 9.58 0.19 -15.38
C PHE A 266 9.47 -1.33 -15.46
N TYR A 267 10.62 -1.99 -15.65
CA TYR A 267 10.72 -3.45 -15.65
C TYR A 267 11.03 -3.95 -14.24
N GLU A 268 10.25 -4.92 -13.76
CA GLU A 268 10.63 -5.71 -12.61
C GLU A 268 11.65 -6.76 -13.05
N ILE A 269 12.86 -6.69 -12.49
CA ILE A 269 13.91 -7.67 -12.72
C ILE A 269 14.12 -8.40 -11.40
N GLU A 270 13.71 -9.66 -11.34
CA GLU A 270 13.99 -10.54 -10.20
C GLU A 270 15.51 -10.67 -10.04
N LYS A 271 16.00 -10.35 -8.84
CA LYS A 271 17.41 -10.52 -8.48
C LYS A 271 17.46 -11.58 -7.37
N CYS A 272 18.33 -12.57 -7.49
CA CYS A 272 18.47 -13.70 -6.55
C CYS A 272 19.04 -13.31 -5.16
N THR A 273 18.95 -12.04 -4.74
CA THR A 273 19.52 -11.54 -3.48
C THR A 273 18.45 -10.88 -2.63
N ALA A 274 18.47 -11.19 -1.33
CA ALA A 274 17.54 -10.67 -0.31
C ALA A 274 17.26 -9.16 -0.47
N SER A 275 16.08 -8.83 -0.98
CA SER A 275 15.71 -7.45 -1.30
C SER A 275 15.00 -6.74 -0.13
N LYS A 276 14.99 -5.39 -0.10
CA LYS A 276 14.19 -4.64 0.88
C LYS A 276 12.71 -5.05 0.80
N GLN A 277 12.22 -5.32 -0.41
CA GLN A 277 10.85 -5.77 -0.66
C GLN A 277 10.58 -7.12 0.01
N GLU A 278 11.44 -8.11 -0.18
CA GLU A 278 11.32 -9.43 0.45
C GLU A 278 11.36 -9.34 1.99
N HIS A 279 12.23 -8.49 2.55
CA HIS A 279 12.26 -8.25 3.99
C HIS A 279 10.91 -7.71 4.49
N ILE A 280 10.36 -6.68 3.85
CA ILE A 280 9.04 -6.11 4.20
C ILE A 280 7.94 -7.18 4.11
N ILE A 281 7.92 -8.00 3.05
CA ILE A 281 6.97 -9.10 2.88
C ILE A 281 7.09 -10.11 4.02
N SER A 282 8.33 -10.50 4.38
CA SER A 282 8.57 -11.48 5.44
C SER A 282 8.12 -11.00 6.82
N VAL A 283 8.32 -9.72 7.14
CA VAL A 283 7.88 -9.14 8.42
C VAL A 283 6.35 -9.05 8.46
N ASN A 284 5.71 -8.59 7.37
CA ASN A 284 4.24 -8.59 7.27
C ASN A 284 3.66 -9.99 7.48
N LEU A 285 4.19 -11.00 6.77
CA LEU A 285 3.76 -12.39 6.89
C LEU A 285 3.89 -12.90 8.33
N ARG A 286 5.03 -12.64 8.97
CA ARG A 286 5.29 -13.07 10.35
C ARG A 286 4.32 -12.43 11.34
N GLU A 287 4.21 -11.11 11.35
CA GLU A 287 3.38 -10.40 12.34
C GLU A 287 1.90 -10.71 12.14
N LEU A 288 1.43 -10.82 10.90
CA LEU A 288 0.06 -11.24 10.63
C LEU A 288 -0.19 -12.69 11.06
N SER A 289 0.74 -13.61 10.79
CA SER A 289 0.62 -15.00 11.26
C SER A 289 0.53 -15.07 12.78
N MET A 290 1.36 -14.30 13.49
CA MET A 290 1.33 -14.22 14.95
C MET A 290 0.01 -13.63 15.47
N HIS A 291 -0.54 -12.61 14.79
CA HIS A 291 -1.84 -12.03 15.13
C HIS A 291 -2.97 -13.06 15.00
N LEU A 292 -3.01 -13.79 13.88
CA LEU A 292 -4.04 -14.81 13.61
C LEU A 292 -3.97 -15.97 14.62
N VAL A 293 -2.77 -16.50 14.92
CA VAL A 293 -2.58 -17.57 15.92
C VAL A 293 -3.04 -17.13 17.32
N LYS A 294 -2.88 -15.84 17.66
CA LYS A 294 -3.27 -15.32 18.97
C LYS A 294 -4.79 -15.24 19.14
N HIS A 295 -5.52 -14.92 18.06
CA HIS A 295 -6.95 -14.62 18.11
C HIS A 295 -7.85 -15.79 17.69
N GLU A 296 -7.33 -16.81 16.98
CA GLU A 296 -8.07 -18.04 16.70
C GLU A 296 -7.24 -19.31 16.87
N ARG A 297 -7.88 -20.39 17.34
CA ARG A 297 -7.32 -21.74 17.45
C ARG A 297 -7.50 -22.55 16.15
N GLU A 298 -7.34 -21.89 14.99
CA GLU A 298 -7.43 -22.56 13.70
C GLU A 298 -6.15 -23.33 13.36
N SER A 299 -6.19 -24.15 12.31
CA SER A 299 -5.03 -24.93 11.91
C SER A 299 -3.88 -24.00 11.47
N PRO A 300 -2.62 -24.28 11.86
CA PRO A 300 -1.46 -23.49 11.43
C PRO A 300 -1.34 -23.35 9.91
N MET A 301 -1.87 -24.32 9.16
CA MET A 301 -1.91 -24.30 7.70
C MET A 301 -2.85 -23.22 7.16
N GLN A 302 -4.05 -23.06 7.72
CA GLN A 302 -4.99 -21.99 7.31
C GLN A 302 -4.41 -20.61 7.61
N VAL A 303 -3.82 -20.44 8.80
CA VAL A 303 -3.16 -19.17 9.18
C VAL A 303 -2.06 -18.81 8.19
N HIS A 304 -1.16 -19.76 7.88
CA HIS A 304 -0.11 -19.54 6.90
C HIS A 304 -0.68 -19.20 5.52
N ALA A 305 -1.72 -19.90 5.09
CA ALA A 305 -2.34 -19.68 3.79
C ALA A 305 -3.01 -18.30 3.68
N VAL A 306 -3.64 -17.80 4.75
CA VAL A 306 -4.21 -16.44 4.81
C VAL A 306 -3.10 -15.39 4.82
N ALA A 307 -2.10 -15.56 5.69
CA ALA A 307 -0.99 -14.60 5.81
C ALA A 307 -0.18 -14.46 4.51
N THR A 308 0.11 -15.58 3.85
CA THR A 308 0.81 -15.61 2.56
C THR A 308 -0.01 -14.93 1.46
N ARG A 309 -1.32 -15.22 1.35
CA ARG A 309 -2.20 -14.55 0.38
C ARG A 309 -2.33 -13.05 0.65
N HIS A 310 -2.42 -12.65 1.91
CA HIS A 310 -2.48 -11.23 2.27
C HIS A 310 -1.18 -10.51 1.90
N ALA A 311 -0.01 -11.07 2.23
CA ALA A 311 1.26 -10.48 1.86
C ALA A 311 1.46 -10.36 0.33
N ALA A 312 0.99 -11.37 -0.43
CA ALA A 312 0.94 -11.30 -1.89
C ALA A 312 0.01 -10.17 -2.39
N ALA A 313 -1.18 -10.07 -1.81
CA ALA A 313 -2.17 -9.06 -2.16
C ALA A 313 -1.66 -7.63 -1.87
N GLN A 314 -0.90 -7.42 -0.78
CA GLN A 314 -0.27 -6.13 -0.49
C GLN A 314 0.69 -5.68 -1.60
N LEU A 315 1.53 -6.60 -2.10
CA LEU A 315 2.43 -6.30 -3.22
C LEU A 315 1.65 -6.03 -4.50
N GLU A 316 0.65 -6.85 -4.80
CA GLU A 316 -0.13 -6.69 -6.03
C GLU A 316 -0.91 -5.37 -6.04
N MET A 317 -1.48 -4.96 -4.91
CA MET A 317 -2.13 -3.65 -4.80
C MET A 317 -1.15 -2.49 -4.95
N SER A 318 0.09 -2.65 -4.47
CA SER A 318 1.14 -1.66 -4.68
C SER A 318 1.49 -1.53 -6.17
N ARG A 319 1.52 -2.64 -6.93
CA ARG A 319 1.70 -2.61 -8.38
C ARG A 319 0.52 -1.99 -9.11
N TYR A 320 -0.70 -2.41 -8.76
CA TYR A 320 -1.93 -1.90 -9.34
C TYR A 320 -2.03 -0.38 -9.18
N LEU A 321 -1.83 0.12 -7.96
CA LEU A 321 -1.87 1.56 -7.67
C LEU A 321 -0.76 2.31 -8.42
N CYS A 322 0.47 1.77 -8.45
CA CYS A 322 1.56 2.35 -9.23
C CYS A 322 1.23 2.48 -10.73
N GLY A 323 0.59 1.47 -11.31
CA GLY A 323 0.12 1.50 -12.70
C GLY A 323 -0.97 2.53 -12.93
N ILE A 324 -1.92 2.67 -11.99
CA ILE A 324 -2.97 3.70 -12.05
C ILE A 324 -2.40 5.09 -11.96
N ILE A 325 -1.49 5.36 -11.02
CA ILE A 325 -0.83 6.67 -10.88
C ILE A 325 -0.10 7.06 -12.16
N THR A 326 0.52 6.10 -12.82
CA THR A 326 1.18 6.32 -14.11
C THR A 326 0.17 6.74 -15.19
N ARG A 327 -0.99 6.06 -15.24
CA ARG A 327 -2.07 6.40 -16.17
C ARG A 327 -2.74 7.73 -15.83
N SER A 328 -2.97 8.04 -14.56
CA SER A 328 -3.56 9.33 -14.13
C SER A 328 -2.66 10.50 -14.48
N ALA A 329 -1.33 10.31 -14.46
CA ALA A 329 -0.37 11.30 -14.94
C ALA A 329 -0.32 11.44 -16.49
N ALA A 330 -1.21 10.77 -17.21
CA ALA A 330 -1.25 10.71 -18.68
C ALA A 330 0.07 10.22 -19.31
N VAL A 331 0.75 9.27 -18.67
CA VAL A 331 2.01 8.67 -19.15
C VAL A 331 1.71 7.34 -19.83
N SER A 332 2.03 7.25 -21.13
CA SER A 332 1.91 6.01 -21.90
C SER A 332 3.10 5.10 -21.67
N VAL A 333 2.83 3.85 -21.29
CA VAL A 333 3.82 2.83 -20.94
C VAL A 333 4.05 1.83 -22.10
N HIS A 334 3.36 2.02 -23.23
CA HIS A 334 3.41 1.11 -24.38
C HIS A 334 4.64 1.28 -25.26
N GLN A 335 5.19 2.49 -25.33
CA GLN A 335 6.29 2.84 -26.25
C GLN A 335 7.66 2.74 -25.59
N ALA A 336 7.79 3.26 -24.37
CA ALA A 336 9.03 3.27 -23.60
C ALA A 336 8.78 2.92 -22.13
N LYS A 337 9.80 2.33 -21.49
CA LYS A 337 9.79 1.95 -20.08
C LYS A 337 11.14 2.27 -19.42
N GLY A 338 11.14 2.32 -18.10
CA GLY A 338 12.32 2.59 -17.28
C GLY A 338 12.81 4.02 -17.46
N PHE A 339 14.13 4.20 -17.43
CA PHE A 339 14.73 5.53 -17.50
C PHE A 339 14.53 6.23 -18.86
N GLN A 340 14.36 5.46 -19.94
CA GLN A 340 14.03 6.02 -21.26
C GLN A 340 12.70 6.75 -21.22
N LEU A 341 11.68 6.18 -20.58
CA LEU A 341 10.37 6.82 -20.42
C LEU A 341 10.52 8.19 -19.74
N VAL A 342 11.30 8.28 -18.66
CA VAL A 342 11.54 9.54 -17.95
C VAL A 342 12.16 10.59 -18.89
N ASN A 343 13.12 10.18 -19.71
CA ASN A 343 13.79 11.08 -20.65
C ASN A 343 12.84 11.63 -21.73
N GLU A 344 11.88 10.84 -22.17
CA GLU A 344 10.88 11.24 -23.19
C GLU A 344 9.77 12.13 -22.64
N LEU A 345 9.55 12.15 -21.33
CA LEU A 345 8.52 12.98 -20.70
C LEU A 345 8.87 14.47 -20.73
N SER A 346 7.84 15.30 -20.93
CA SER A 346 7.94 16.76 -20.76
C SER A 346 8.12 17.14 -19.29
N SER A 347 8.74 18.29 -19.02
CA SER A 347 9.02 18.76 -17.66
C SER A 347 7.76 18.86 -16.79
N ALA A 348 6.64 19.30 -17.36
CA ALA A 348 5.35 19.36 -16.65
C ALA A 348 4.84 17.96 -16.24
N ARG A 349 4.91 16.97 -17.15
CA ARG A 349 4.49 15.60 -16.84
C ARG A 349 5.41 14.93 -15.83
N ARG A 350 6.71 15.18 -15.89
CA ARG A 350 7.67 14.70 -14.89
C ARG A 350 7.33 15.21 -13.49
N LEU A 351 6.98 16.49 -13.37
CA LEU A 351 6.56 17.09 -12.10
C LEU A 351 5.27 16.43 -11.56
N VAL A 352 4.23 16.27 -12.38
CA VAL A 352 2.98 15.62 -11.96
C VAL A 352 3.24 14.18 -11.51
N LEU A 353 4.00 13.42 -12.30
CA LEU A 353 4.34 12.03 -11.97
C LEU A 353 5.19 11.94 -10.70
N PHE A 354 6.15 12.84 -10.52
CA PHE A 354 6.98 12.92 -9.32
C PHE A 354 6.11 13.21 -8.08
N SER A 355 5.24 14.21 -8.12
CA SER A 355 4.36 14.56 -7.01
C SER A 355 3.46 13.40 -6.60
N LEU A 356 2.84 12.70 -7.57
CA LEU A 356 2.00 11.54 -7.27
C LEU A 356 2.81 10.37 -6.70
N PHE A 357 3.99 10.08 -7.24
CA PHE A 357 4.84 9.01 -6.71
C PHE A 357 5.46 9.32 -5.36
N GLU A 358 5.69 10.59 -5.04
CA GLU A 358 6.05 11.01 -3.68
C GLU A 358 4.92 10.66 -2.70
N LYS A 359 3.68 11.06 -2.99
CA LYS A 359 2.51 10.70 -2.14
C LYS A 359 2.32 9.20 -2.02
N PHE A 360 2.54 8.46 -3.11
CA PHE A 360 2.48 7.00 -3.10
C PHE A 360 3.56 6.36 -2.24
N SER A 361 4.82 6.83 -2.32
CA SER A 361 5.90 6.33 -1.47
C SER A 361 5.58 6.56 0.00
N LEU A 362 5.09 7.75 0.35
CA LEU A 362 4.66 8.07 1.72
C LEU A 362 3.52 7.16 2.19
N ALA A 363 2.53 6.91 1.32
CA ALA A 363 1.40 6.04 1.65
C ALA A 363 1.83 4.59 1.90
N VAL A 364 2.74 4.08 1.07
CA VAL A 364 3.27 2.72 1.18
C VAL A 364 4.13 2.55 2.43
N ASP A 365 5.01 3.51 2.71
CA ASP A 365 5.85 3.48 3.92
C ASP A 365 5.00 3.58 5.20
N ALA A 366 3.94 4.39 5.22
CA ALA A 366 3.03 4.52 6.37
C ALA A 366 2.23 3.25 6.69
N LEU A 367 2.00 2.38 5.70
CA LEU A 367 1.31 1.11 5.87
C LEU A 367 2.25 -0.10 5.89
N ALA A 368 3.57 0.09 5.76
CA ALA A 368 4.54 -0.98 5.58
C ALA A 368 4.23 -1.91 4.40
N TYR A 369 3.68 -1.36 3.31
CA TYR A 369 3.43 -2.15 2.09
C TYR A 369 4.73 -2.32 1.29
N PRO A 370 4.89 -3.44 0.56
CA PRO A 370 6.07 -3.65 -0.28
C PRO A 370 5.94 -2.90 -1.62
N LEU A 371 6.88 -2.01 -1.91
CA LEU A 371 6.96 -1.33 -3.21
C LEU A 371 7.29 -2.32 -4.35
N PRO A 372 6.80 -2.07 -5.59
CA PRO A 372 7.19 -2.87 -6.76
C PRO A 372 8.70 -2.88 -7.01
N GLN A 373 9.23 -3.97 -7.57
CA GLN A 373 10.66 -4.10 -7.77
C GLN A 373 11.15 -3.09 -8.82
N GLY A 374 12.20 -2.32 -8.50
CA GLY A 374 12.70 -1.27 -9.39
C GLY A 374 12.02 0.09 -9.24
N PHE A 375 10.90 0.19 -8.50
CA PHE A 375 10.24 1.47 -8.20
C PHE A 375 11.22 2.49 -7.62
N SER A 376 11.98 2.12 -6.58
CA SER A 376 12.92 3.05 -5.92
C SER A 376 14.00 3.57 -6.86
N SER A 377 14.46 2.75 -7.81
CA SER A 377 15.41 3.17 -8.86
C SER A 377 14.75 4.15 -9.83
N PHE A 378 13.58 3.80 -10.34
CA PHE A 378 12.81 4.64 -11.25
C PHE A 378 12.47 5.99 -10.63
N PHE A 379 11.94 5.99 -9.40
CA PHE A 379 11.55 7.18 -8.67
C PHE A 379 12.74 8.10 -8.36
N THR A 380 13.89 7.53 -7.99
CA THR A 380 15.13 8.30 -7.77
C THR A 380 15.63 8.95 -9.05
N TYR A 381 15.59 8.24 -10.18
CA TYR A 381 15.97 8.82 -11.48
C TYR A 381 14.97 9.90 -11.92
N LEU A 382 13.67 9.66 -11.75
CA LEU A 382 12.64 10.66 -12.01
C LEU A 382 12.87 11.93 -11.20
N ALA A 383 13.15 11.80 -9.90
CA ALA A 383 13.45 12.94 -9.03
C ALA A 383 14.69 13.71 -9.50
N TYR A 384 15.76 13.01 -9.90
CA TYR A 384 16.97 13.63 -10.45
C TYR A 384 16.68 14.45 -11.71
N CYS A 385 15.87 13.93 -12.63
CA CYS A 385 15.51 14.61 -13.88
C CYS A 385 14.46 15.73 -13.70
N THR A 386 13.86 15.85 -12.52
CA THR A 386 12.72 16.75 -12.26
C THR A 386 13.08 17.89 -11.31
N LEU A 387 13.90 17.61 -10.29
CA LEU A 387 14.22 18.55 -9.22
C LEU A 387 15.58 19.23 -9.44
N PRO A 388 15.78 20.45 -8.90
CA PRO A 388 17.10 21.03 -8.75
C PRO A 388 18.02 20.12 -7.93
N PHE A 389 19.32 20.12 -8.24
CA PHE A 389 20.29 19.20 -7.64
C PHE A 389 20.32 19.27 -6.10
N ASP A 390 20.27 20.47 -5.51
CA ASP A 390 20.29 20.63 -4.06
C ASP A 390 19.04 20.07 -3.39
N THR A 391 17.87 20.29 -3.98
CA THR A 391 16.60 19.69 -3.52
C THR A 391 16.68 18.17 -3.64
N PHE A 392 17.14 17.64 -4.78
CA PHE A 392 17.35 16.21 -4.96
C PHE A 392 18.26 15.62 -3.87
N VAL A 393 19.37 16.29 -3.53
CA VAL A 393 20.27 15.86 -2.46
C VAL A 393 19.57 15.86 -1.10
N GLN A 394 18.71 16.84 -0.80
CA GLN A 394 17.92 16.86 0.44
C GLN A 394 17.00 15.64 0.54
N TYR A 395 16.33 15.26 -0.55
CA TYR A 395 15.50 14.04 -0.58
C TYR A 395 16.31 12.76 -0.35
N VAL A 396 17.53 12.68 -0.89
CA VAL A 396 18.45 11.57 -0.62
C VAL A 396 18.88 11.55 0.85
N GLN A 397 19.22 12.71 1.42
CA GLN A 397 19.62 12.84 2.83
C GLN A 397 18.49 12.47 3.80
N ALA A 398 17.25 12.79 3.44
CA ALA A 398 16.05 12.41 4.19
C ALA A 398 15.67 10.92 4.05
N ASN A 399 16.47 10.12 3.33
CA ASN A 399 16.20 8.71 2.99
C ASN A 399 14.90 8.47 2.20
N ALA A 400 14.28 9.52 1.65
CA ALA A 400 13.11 9.41 0.78
C ALA A 400 13.47 8.81 -0.59
N LEU A 401 14.70 9.02 -1.06
CA LEU A 401 15.22 8.47 -2.31
C LEU A 401 16.40 7.53 -2.05
N GLN A 402 16.45 6.42 -2.78
CA GLN A 402 17.49 5.41 -2.62
C GLN A 402 18.42 5.38 -3.83
N LEU A 403 19.66 5.85 -3.64
CA LEU A 403 20.70 5.81 -4.66
C LEU A 403 21.19 4.38 -4.91
N GLN A 404 20.51 3.65 -5.78
CA GLN A 404 20.95 2.34 -6.27
C GLN A 404 22.13 2.49 -7.26
N ILE A 405 22.93 1.43 -7.41
CA ILE A 405 24.14 1.45 -8.26
C ILE A 405 23.79 1.83 -9.70
N ASP A 406 22.71 1.26 -10.23
CA ASP A 406 22.32 1.40 -11.64
C ASP A 406 21.92 2.85 -11.95
N VAL A 407 21.12 3.48 -11.08
CA VAL A 407 20.78 4.91 -11.15
C VAL A 407 22.03 5.78 -11.02
N MET A 408 22.89 5.46 -10.05
CA MET A 408 24.08 6.27 -9.79
C MET A 408 25.07 6.25 -10.95
N LYS A 409 25.20 5.13 -11.68
CA LYS A 409 26.01 5.07 -12.90
C LYS A 409 25.53 6.05 -13.96
N ILE A 410 24.21 6.14 -14.15
CA ILE A 410 23.61 7.04 -15.14
C ILE A 410 23.81 8.49 -14.74
N ILE A 411 23.51 8.84 -13.49
CA ILE A 411 23.72 10.20 -12.95
C ILE A 411 25.20 10.60 -13.02
N MET A 412 26.12 9.68 -12.68
CA MET A 412 27.56 9.92 -12.79
C MET A 412 27.99 10.12 -14.24
N ASN A 413 27.36 9.48 -15.21
CA ASN A 413 27.67 9.73 -16.61
C ASN A 413 27.17 11.12 -17.04
N ASP A 414 25.94 11.45 -16.68
CA ASP A 414 25.25 12.70 -17.04
C ASP A 414 25.93 13.97 -16.50
N LEU A 415 26.40 13.94 -15.25
CA LEU A 415 27.08 15.09 -14.63
C LEU A 415 28.43 15.49 -15.29
N GLY A 416 28.98 14.64 -16.17
CA GLY A 416 30.25 14.91 -16.86
C GLY A 416 31.47 15.00 -15.94
N ASN A 417 32.66 15.31 -16.49
CA ASN A 417 33.92 15.35 -15.74
C ASN A 417 34.48 16.77 -15.52
N ARG A 418 33.64 17.80 -15.65
CA ARG A 418 34.01 19.19 -15.30
C ARG A 418 34.17 19.34 -13.79
N SER A 419 34.86 20.38 -13.33
CA SER A 419 35.12 20.62 -11.90
C SER A 419 33.83 20.67 -11.04
N ASP A 420 32.76 21.28 -11.55
CA ASP A 420 31.44 21.29 -10.86
C ASP A 420 30.80 19.90 -10.81
N GLY A 421 30.80 19.18 -11.96
CA GLY A 421 30.30 17.81 -12.05
C GLY A 421 31.03 16.87 -11.08
N VAL A 422 32.35 16.97 -11.00
CA VAL A 422 33.18 16.20 -10.04
C VAL A 422 32.78 16.49 -8.59
N LYS A 423 32.53 17.75 -8.21
CA LYS A 423 32.05 18.11 -6.87
C LYS A 423 30.70 17.47 -6.56
N ARG A 424 29.75 17.56 -7.50
CA ARG A 424 28.40 16.95 -7.36
C ARG A 424 28.47 15.42 -7.23
N LYS A 425 29.29 14.77 -8.05
CA LYS A 425 29.56 13.33 -7.99
C LYS A 425 30.10 12.90 -6.62
N LEU A 426 31.11 13.62 -6.11
CA LEU A 426 31.68 13.35 -4.79
C LEU A 426 30.65 13.55 -3.67
N ARG A 427 29.82 14.60 -3.76
CA ARG A 427 28.73 14.83 -2.78
C ARG A 427 27.75 13.67 -2.74
N LEU A 428 27.34 13.13 -3.88
CA LEU A 428 26.47 11.95 -3.94
C LEU A 428 27.15 10.68 -3.41
N LEU A 429 28.45 10.48 -3.70
CA LEU A 429 29.20 9.33 -3.20
C LEU A 429 29.33 9.32 -1.67
N LEU A 430 29.36 10.49 -1.02
CA LEU A 430 29.38 10.60 0.44
C LEU A 430 28.07 10.17 1.11
N LEU A 431 26.95 10.19 0.39
CA LEU A 431 25.64 9.80 0.89
C LEU A 431 25.39 8.28 0.76
N LEU A 432 26.28 7.55 0.09
CA LEU A 432 26.15 6.13 -0.14
C LEU A 432 26.80 5.30 0.98
N PRO A 433 26.27 4.09 1.25
CA PRO A 433 26.99 3.09 2.03
C PRO A 433 28.39 2.85 1.45
N ARG A 434 29.40 2.69 2.32
CA ARG A 434 30.83 2.59 1.92
C ARG A 434 31.09 1.51 0.85
N SER A 435 30.47 0.35 1.00
CA SER A 435 30.45 -0.77 0.06
C SER A 435 30.02 -0.35 -1.35
N ARG A 436 28.91 0.38 -1.47
CA ARG A 436 28.33 0.85 -2.73
C ARG A 436 29.14 1.97 -3.34
N ALA A 437 29.56 2.94 -2.51
CA ALA A 437 30.46 4.02 -2.92
C ALA A 437 31.76 3.47 -3.52
N LYS A 438 32.37 2.47 -2.88
CA LYS A 438 33.61 1.82 -3.36
C LYS A 438 33.42 1.13 -4.71
N ARG A 439 32.30 0.42 -4.92
CA ARG A 439 31.98 -0.20 -6.21
C ARG A 439 31.90 0.83 -7.34
N ILE A 440 31.23 1.97 -7.09
CA ILE A 440 31.10 3.04 -8.08
C ILE A 440 32.43 3.77 -8.30
N LEU A 441 33.20 4.02 -7.24
CA LEU A 441 34.55 4.60 -7.33
C LEU A 441 35.50 3.74 -8.16
N ASN A 442 35.41 2.42 -8.05
CA ASN A 442 36.22 1.49 -8.85
C ASN A 442 35.91 1.55 -10.34
N GLN A 443 34.65 1.83 -10.69
CA GLN A 443 34.16 1.89 -12.06
C GLN A 443 34.27 3.28 -12.69
N TRP A 444 34.60 4.32 -11.92
CA TRP A 444 34.74 5.68 -12.42
C TRP A 444 36.20 5.98 -12.81
N PRO A 445 36.55 6.07 -14.10
CA PRO A 445 37.92 6.35 -14.54
C PRO A 445 38.23 7.85 -14.46
N HIS A 446 38.53 8.36 -13.26
CA HIS A 446 38.87 9.76 -13.04
C HIS A 446 40.03 9.90 -12.01
N PRO A 447 40.94 10.88 -12.16
CA PRO A 447 42.06 11.04 -11.21
C PRO A 447 41.61 11.17 -9.75
N ALA A 448 40.50 11.86 -9.49
CA ALA A 448 39.94 11.98 -8.14
C ALA A 448 39.54 10.61 -7.53
N SER A 449 38.98 9.70 -8.34
CA SER A 449 38.64 8.34 -7.86
C SER A 449 39.89 7.53 -7.57
N LEU A 450 40.93 7.66 -8.41
CA LEU A 450 42.23 7.02 -8.20
C LEU A 450 42.88 7.51 -6.90
N MET A 451 42.90 8.82 -6.67
CA MET A 451 43.46 9.42 -5.45
C MET A 451 42.75 8.93 -4.19
N ILE A 452 41.42 8.89 -4.19
CA ILE A 452 40.64 8.41 -3.04
C ILE A 452 40.93 6.94 -2.78
N ARG A 453 40.96 6.09 -3.82
CA ARG A 453 41.28 4.66 -3.69
C ARG A 453 42.70 4.42 -3.21
N ALA A 454 43.68 5.19 -3.71
CA ALA A 454 45.08 5.09 -3.30
C ALA A 454 45.27 5.50 -1.84
N ARG A 455 44.58 6.56 -1.38
CA ARG A 455 44.57 6.98 0.03
C ARG A 455 43.93 5.91 0.93
N GLU A 456 42.78 5.36 0.53
CA GLU A 456 42.13 4.26 1.26
C GLU A 456 43.04 3.03 1.34
N HIS A 457 43.68 2.66 0.23
CA HIS A 457 44.62 1.54 0.19
C HIS A 457 45.82 1.76 1.12
N SER A 458 46.44 2.95 1.06
CA SER A 458 47.57 3.31 1.93
C SER A 458 47.16 3.30 3.40
N ALA A 459 45.98 3.83 3.74
CA ALA A 459 45.45 3.80 5.10
C ALA A 459 45.19 2.37 5.60
N ASN A 460 44.70 1.47 4.75
CA ASN A 460 44.51 0.06 5.10
C ASN A 460 45.86 -0.64 5.36
N ILE A 461 46.90 -0.36 4.56
CA ILE A 461 48.26 -0.88 4.78
C ILE A 461 48.82 -0.36 6.11
N LEU A 462 48.74 0.95 6.35
CA LEU A 462 49.27 1.60 7.55
C LEU A 462 48.55 1.18 8.84
N SER A 463 47.28 0.77 8.75
CA SER A 463 46.50 0.26 9.88
C SER A 463 46.68 -1.24 10.12
N GLY A 464 47.54 -1.92 9.37
CA GLY A 464 47.79 -3.36 9.53
C GLY A 464 46.64 -4.25 9.05
N LEU A 465 45.65 -3.70 8.34
CA LEU A 465 44.61 -4.47 7.67
C LEU A 465 45.21 -5.09 6.41
N GLU A 466 45.78 -6.29 6.52
CA GLU A 466 46.28 -7.03 5.36
C GLU A 466 45.16 -7.19 4.32
N THR A 467 45.32 -6.51 3.19
CA THR A 467 44.54 -6.80 1.99
C THR A 467 44.80 -8.24 1.57
N ARG A 468 43.85 -9.14 1.85
CA ARG A 468 43.82 -10.57 1.49
C ARG A 468 43.94 -10.89 -0.02
N THR A 469 44.45 -9.99 -0.85
CA THR A 469 44.52 -10.15 -2.30
C THR A 469 45.86 -10.60 -2.85
N HIS A 470 46.92 -10.76 -2.04
CA HIS A 470 48.15 -11.38 -2.53
C HIS A 470 48.75 -12.34 -1.50
N LEU A 471 48.38 -13.62 -1.59
CA LEU A 471 49.24 -14.72 -1.16
C LEU A 471 50.45 -14.76 -2.12
N HIS A 472 51.40 -13.86 -1.93
CA HIS A 472 52.74 -14.08 -2.46
C HIS A 472 53.36 -15.22 -1.65
N ARG A 473 53.28 -16.42 -2.22
CA ARG A 473 54.07 -17.58 -1.80
C ARG A 473 55.53 -17.27 -2.09
N THR A 474 56.19 -16.53 -1.21
CA THR A 474 57.65 -16.47 -1.15
C THR A 474 58.14 -17.81 -0.61
N LYS A 475 58.37 -18.77 -1.52
CA LYS A 475 59.24 -19.91 -1.25
C LYS A 475 60.68 -19.39 -1.21
N THR A 476 61.14 -18.99 -0.04
CA THR A 476 62.57 -18.96 0.27
C THR A 476 62.98 -20.31 0.84
N HIS A 477 63.96 -20.91 0.18
CA HIS A 477 64.64 -22.14 0.60
C HIS A 477 65.27 -21.99 1.99
N SER A 478 65.12 -23.01 2.84
CA SER A 478 66.20 -23.43 3.73
C SER A 478 66.36 -24.95 3.61
N ASN A 479 67.45 -25.37 2.98
CA ASN A 479 68.01 -26.71 3.13
C ASN A 479 68.37 -26.97 4.60
N ALA A 480 68.05 -28.15 5.12
CA ALA A 480 69.03 -29.07 5.74
C ALA A 480 68.33 -30.18 6.55
N GLY A 481 68.64 -31.44 6.23
CA GLY A 481 68.79 -32.49 7.25
C GLY A 481 68.09 -33.83 7.01
N LYS A 482 68.92 -34.85 6.69
CA LYS A 482 68.72 -36.31 6.86
C LYS A 482 67.84 -36.97 5.79
N LEU A 483 68.27 -37.96 5.01
CA LEU A 483 69.40 -38.90 5.02
C LEU A 483 69.90 -39.10 3.58
#